data_AF-A0A6A4FI44-F1
#
_entry.id   AF-A0A6A4FI44-F1
#
_cell.length_a   1.000
_cell.length_b   1.000
_cell.length_c   1.000
_cell.angle_alpha   90.00
_cell.angle_beta   90.00
_cell.angle_gamma   90.00
#
_symmetry.space_group_name_H-M   'P 1'
#
loop_
_entity.id
_entity.type
_entity.pdbx_description
1 polymer ?
#
loop_
_entity_poly.entity_id
_entity_poly.type
_entity_poly.pdbx_seq_one_letter_code
_entity_poly.pdbx_strand_id
1 'polypeptide(L)'
;MTPAAITTFWISNQMLIVNASIELVRALELQHGSSIAEIHEEQILTMDNFNVERTDLISGVDAEADANVQTWSVGKIGANAVWKMGITGVNVTVATIDTGVRVSHEALRDNYRGDYGWFDPESQSGVPYDLSGHGTHCCLVLMIIRERQYES
;
A
#
# COMPACT_ATOMS: atom_id res chain seq x y z
N MET A 1 0.38 18.96 -29.00
CA MET A 1 0.96 17.75 -28.36
C MET A 1 1.76 18.20 -27.16
N THR A 2 1.55 17.59 -26.01
CA THR A 2 2.36 17.80 -24.80
C THR A 2 3.77 17.27 -25.07
N PRO A 3 4.84 18.00 -24.69
CA PRO A 3 6.21 17.52 -24.88
C PRO A 3 6.48 16.25 -24.07
N ALA A 4 7.45 15.45 -24.52
CA ALA A 4 7.90 14.27 -23.80
C ALA A 4 8.49 14.69 -22.44
N ALA A 5 8.09 13.98 -21.39
CA ALA A 5 8.62 14.17 -20.04
C ALA A 5 9.46 12.96 -19.65
N ILE A 6 10.62 13.20 -19.06
CA ILE A 6 11.57 12.15 -18.68
C ILE A 6 11.73 12.15 -17.16
N THR A 7 11.56 10.98 -16.56
CA THR A 7 11.84 10.73 -15.15
C THR A 7 12.89 9.64 -15.05
N THR A 8 13.94 9.86 -14.25
CA THR A 8 14.96 8.85 -13.95
C THR A 8 14.75 8.34 -12.53
N PHE A 9 14.98 7.04 -12.33
CA PHE A 9 14.82 6.41 -11.02
C PHE A 9 16.19 6.21 -10.38
N TRP A 10 16.31 6.48 -9.08
CA TRP A 10 17.59 6.42 -8.37
C TRP A 10 17.95 5.00 -7.92
N ILE A 11 16.94 4.16 -7.66
CA ILE A 11 17.12 2.80 -7.15
C ILE A 11 17.34 1.77 -8.27
N SER A 12 17.03 2.13 -9.50
CA SER A 12 17.12 1.27 -10.69
C SER A 12 17.65 2.06 -11.88
N ASN A 13 18.48 1.45 -12.72
CA ASN A 13 18.94 2.05 -13.98
C ASN A 13 17.83 2.06 -15.04
N GLN A 14 16.79 2.84 -14.78
CA GLN A 14 15.57 2.92 -15.60
C GLN A 14 15.15 4.38 -15.74
N MET A 15 14.45 4.67 -16.84
CA MET A 15 13.82 5.96 -17.08
C MET A 15 12.41 5.75 -17.63
N LEU A 16 11.47 6.56 -17.16
CA LEU A 16 10.11 6.65 -17.69
C LEU A 16 10.06 7.82 -18.68
N ILE A 17 9.54 7.57 -19.88
CA ILE A 17 9.32 8.60 -20.89
C ILE A 17 7.84 8.68 -21.20
N VAL A 18 7.18 9.73 -20.69
CA VAL A 18 5.75 9.99 -20.93
C VAL A 18 5.60 10.79 -22.23
N ASN A 19 4.61 10.44 -23.05
CA ASN A 19 4.36 11.03 -24.38
C ASN A 19 5.53 10.86 -25.37
N ALA A 20 6.23 9.72 -25.33
CA ALA A 20 7.26 9.39 -26.30
C ALA A 20 6.67 9.31 -27.72
N SER A 21 7.30 9.98 -28.70
CA SER A 21 6.90 9.86 -30.10
C SER A 21 7.37 8.52 -30.68
N ILE A 22 6.69 8.03 -31.73
CA ILE A 22 7.10 6.79 -32.39
C ILE A 22 8.51 6.87 -32.98
N GLU A 23 8.93 8.06 -33.41
CA GLU A 23 10.28 8.33 -33.89
C GLU A 23 11.32 8.20 -32.78
N LEU A 24 11.00 8.69 -31.57
CA LEU A 24 11.87 8.54 -30.40
C LEU A 24 12.00 7.07 -30.00
N VAL A 25 10.88 6.34 -29.93
CA VAL A 25 10.89 4.90 -29.60
C VAL A 25 11.76 4.13 -30.60
N ARG A 26 11.61 4.40 -31.90
CA ARG A 26 12.46 3.79 -32.94
C ARG A 26 13.94 4.15 -32.79
N ALA A 27 14.26 5.38 -32.40
CA ALA A 27 15.64 5.80 -32.17
C ALA A 27 16.26 5.08 -30.97
N LEU A 28 15.49 4.85 -29.90
CA LEU A 28 15.91 4.08 -28.73
C LEU A 28 16.09 2.60 -29.08
N GLU A 29 15.19 2.02 -29.88
CA GLU A 29 15.30 0.62 -30.32
C GLU A 29 16.60 0.35 -31.09
N LEU A 30 17.11 1.33 -31.86
CA LEU A 30 18.42 1.21 -32.51
C LEU A 30 19.59 1.09 -31.53
N GLN A 31 19.41 1.48 -30.26
CA GLN A 31 20.40 1.34 -29.19
C GLN A 31 20.16 0.09 -28.33
N HIS A 32 19.11 -0.70 -28.61
CA HIS A 32 18.81 -1.92 -27.90
C HIS A 32 19.96 -2.94 -28.02
N GLY A 33 20.32 -3.57 -26.91
CA GLY A 33 21.46 -4.49 -26.80
C GLY A 33 22.84 -3.82 -26.74
N SER A 34 22.93 -2.49 -26.87
CA SER A 34 24.19 -1.74 -26.68
C SER A 34 24.16 -0.88 -25.42
N SER A 35 23.39 0.21 -25.43
CA SER A 35 23.21 1.12 -24.29
C SER A 35 21.86 0.92 -23.60
N ILE A 36 20.91 0.28 -24.26
CA ILE A 36 19.56 0.01 -23.74
C ILE A 36 19.39 -1.50 -23.61
N ALA A 37 19.13 -1.96 -22.39
CA ALA A 37 18.93 -3.38 -22.13
C ALA A 37 17.55 -3.86 -22.59
N GLU A 38 16.50 -3.08 -22.31
CA GLU A 38 15.10 -3.43 -22.58
C GLU A 38 14.28 -2.16 -22.78
N ILE A 39 13.19 -2.27 -23.56
CA ILE A 39 12.18 -1.23 -23.75
C ILE A 39 10.81 -1.89 -23.61
N HIS A 40 9.94 -1.36 -22.75
CA HIS A 40 8.58 -1.85 -22.57
C HIS A 40 7.64 -0.67 -22.30
N GLU A 41 6.36 -0.87 -22.65
CA GLU A 41 5.30 0.07 -22.28
C GLU A 41 5.00 -0.02 -20.77
N GLU A 42 4.51 1.07 -20.19
CA GLU A 42 4.05 1.09 -18.81
C GLU A 42 2.92 0.08 -18.62
N GLN A 43 3.08 -0.82 -17.66
CA GLN A 43 2.03 -1.76 -17.28
C GLN A 43 1.15 -1.15 -16.19
N ILE A 44 -0.09 -0.84 -16.54
CA ILE A 44 -1.09 -0.32 -15.59
C ILE A 44 -1.90 -1.50 -15.05
N LEU A 45 -1.73 -1.77 -13.76
CA LEU A 45 -2.52 -2.77 -13.04
C LEU A 45 -3.68 -2.07 -12.34
N THR A 46 -4.90 -2.43 -12.71
CA THR A 46 -6.11 -1.93 -12.05
C THR A 46 -6.56 -2.91 -10.97
N MET A 47 -6.96 -2.39 -9.82
CA MET A 47 -7.60 -3.21 -8.80
C MET A 47 -9.07 -3.40 -9.18
N ASP A 48 -9.52 -4.65 -9.20
CA ASP A 48 -10.94 -4.93 -9.34
C ASP A 48 -11.67 -4.41 -8.10
N ASN A 49 -12.84 -3.80 -8.32
CA ASN A 49 -13.74 -3.50 -7.22
C ASN A 49 -14.25 -4.83 -6.65
N PHE A 50 -13.62 -5.28 -5.57
CA PHE A 50 -14.21 -6.32 -4.73
C PHE A 50 -15.45 -5.73 -4.08
N ASN A 51 -16.59 -5.88 -4.75
CA ASN A 51 -17.88 -5.83 -4.09
C ASN A 51 -17.90 -7.02 -3.15
N VAL A 52 -17.36 -6.84 -1.95
CA VAL A 52 -17.74 -7.68 -0.83
C VAL A 52 -19.23 -7.41 -0.70
N GLU A 53 -20.06 -8.37 -1.12
CA GLU A 53 -21.44 -8.38 -0.69
C GLU A 53 -21.37 -8.37 0.82
N ARG A 54 -21.59 -7.18 1.40
CA ARG A 54 -21.75 -7.03 2.83
C ARG A 54 -22.95 -7.92 3.11
N THR A 55 -22.68 -9.12 3.62
CA THR A 55 -23.75 -9.96 4.08
C THR A 55 -24.25 -9.21 5.30
N ASP A 56 -25.31 -8.42 5.12
CA ASP A 56 -25.99 -7.63 6.15
C ASP A 56 -26.67 -8.58 7.17
N LEU A 57 -25.94 -9.59 7.64
CA LEU A 57 -26.45 -10.68 8.46
C LEU A 57 -25.61 -10.86 9.71
N ILE A 58 -25.24 -9.77 10.39
CA ILE A 58 -25.19 -9.89 11.85
C ILE A 58 -25.65 -8.60 12.55
N SER A 59 -26.91 -8.21 12.33
CA SER A 59 -27.61 -7.36 13.29
C SER A 59 -27.83 -8.16 14.58
N GLY A 60 -26.98 -7.95 15.59
CA GLY A 60 -27.15 -8.54 16.93
C GLY A 60 -26.06 -9.51 17.39
N VAL A 61 -24.84 -9.44 16.86
CA VAL A 61 -23.68 -10.03 17.57
C VAL A 61 -23.22 -9.06 18.66
N ASP A 62 -23.07 -9.60 19.86
CA ASP A 62 -22.43 -8.93 20.98
C ASP A 62 -21.05 -8.41 20.58
N ALA A 63 -20.62 -7.27 21.12
CA ALA A 63 -19.34 -6.63 20.77
C ALA A 63 -18.11 -7.56 20.93
N GLU A 64 -18.18 -8.56 21.81
CA GLU A 64 -17.15 -9.60 21.96
C GLU A 64 -17.09 -10.57 20.77
N ALA A 65 -18.23 -10.91 20.15
CA ALA A 65 -18.26 -11.75 18.97
C ALA A 65 -17.70 -11.00 17.74
N ASP A 66 -17.97 -9.70 17.64
CA ASP A 66 -17.40 -8.83 16.58
C ASP A 66 -15.87 -8.68 16.73
N ALA A 67 -15.36 -8.48 17.96
CA ALA A 67 -13.93 -8.45 18.23
C ALA A 67 -13.22 -9.79 17.95
N ASN A 68 -13.88 -10.93 18.24
CA ASN A 68 -13.35 -12.26 17.92
C ASN A 68 -13.34 -12.54 16.41
N VAL A 69 -14.31 -12.02 15.65
CA VAL A 69 -14.34 -12.12 14.18
C VAL A 69 -13.29 -11.18 13.55
N GLN A 70 -13.07 -9.99 14.10
CA GLN A 70 -12.03 -9.08 13.57
C GLN A 70 -10.60 -9.62 13.79
N THR A 71 -10.38 -10.48 14.80
CA THR A 71 -9.05 -10.95 15.21
C THR A 71 -8.79 -12.44 14.99
N TRP A 72 -9.73 -13.19 14.41
CA TRP A 72 -9.57 -14.64 14.20
C TRP A 72 -8.30 -14.96 13.40
N SER A 73 -8.02 -14.17 12.36
CA SER A 73 -6.89 -14.37 11.45
C SER A 73 -5.56 -14.16 12.16
N VAL A 74 -5.49 -13.14 13.02
CA VAL A 74 -4.35 -12.83 13.88
C VAL A 74 -4.03 -13.98 14.84
N GLY A 75 -5.06 -14.56 15.45
CA GLY A 75 -4.91 -15.76 16.26
C GLY A 75 -4.45 -16.97 15.44
N LYS A 76 -4.99 -17.13 14.24
CA LYS A 76 -4.69 -18.26 13.34
C LYS A 76 -3.24 -18.28 12.86
N ILE A 77 -2.65 -17.12 12.58
CA ILE A 77 -1.23 -17.02 12.17
C ILE A 77 -0.25 -17.07 13.37
N GLY A 78 -0.75 -17.22 14.59
CA GLY A 78 0.08 -17.37 15.79
C GLY A 78 0.70 -16.06 16.30
N ALA A 79 0.22 -14.89 15.85
CA ALA A 79 0.79 -13.60 16.23
C ALA A 79 0.78 -13.38 17.76
N ASN A 80 -0.30 -13.80 18.43
CA ASN A 80 -0.44 -13.73 19.89
C ASN A 80 0.69 -14.45 20.64
N ALA A 81 1.20 -15.57 20.12
CA ALA A 81 2.28 -16.32 20.77
C ALA A 81 3.61 -15.57 20.67
N VAL A 82 3.88 -14.95 19.51
CA VAL A 82 5.08 -14.15 19.26
C VAL A 82 5.10 -12.89 20.11
N TRP A 83 3.95 -12.22 20.28
CA TRP A 83 3.87 -11.05 21.16
C TRP A 83 4.08 -11.39 22.63
N LYS A 84 3.60 -12.55 23.10
CA LYS A 84 3.87 -13.04 24.46
C LYS A 84 5.36 -13.31 24.72
N MET A 85 6.16 -13.50 23.67
CA MET A 85 7.62 -13.59 23.75
C MET A 85 8.30 -12.21 23.76
N GLY A 86 7.53 -11.11 23.72
CA GLY A 86 8.04 -9.74 23.68
C GLY A 86 8.42 -9.25 22.28
N ILE A 87 8.15 -10.03 21.23
CA ILE A 87 8.48 -9.66 19.85
C ILE A 87 7.28 -8.96 19.24
N THR A 88 7.31 -7.62 19.19
CA THR A 88 6.16 -6.79 18.81
C THR A 88 6.35 -6.03 17.50
N GLY A 89 7.50 -6.18 16.85
CA GLY A 89 7.85 -5.39 15.66
C GLY A 89 8.27 -3.96 15.96
N VAL A 90 8.56 -3.62 17.23
CA VAL A 90 9.17 -2.34 17.59
C VAL A 90 10.46 -2.12 16.78
N ASN A 91 10.64 -0.90 16.28
CA ASN A 91 11.72 -0.48 15.38
C ASN A 91 11.70 -1.11 13.97
N VAL A 92 10.62 -1.81 13.60
CA VAL A 92 10.37 -2.24 12.22
C VAL A 92 9.44 -1.25 11.55
N THR A 93 9.76 -0.85 10.31
CA THR A 93 8.87 -0.06 9.45
C THR A 93 8.34 -0.97 8.35
N VAL A 94 7.02 -0.97 8.16
CA VAL A 94 6.35 -1.66 7.07
C VAL A 94 5.81 -0.59 6.12
N ALA A 95 6.07 -0.76 4.81
CA ALA A 95 5.52 0.10 3.77
C ALA A 95 4.44 -0.66 3.00
N THR A 96 3.37 0.03 2.65
CA THR A 96 2.23 -0.51 1.89
C THR A 96 2.06 0.26 0.60
N ILE A 97 1.86 -0.45 -0.52
CA ILE A 97 1.48 0.12 -1.81
C ILE A 97 0.04 -0.32 -2.06
N ASP A 98 -0.90 0.63 -1.96
CA ASP A 98 -2.34 0.37 -1.99
C ASP A 98 -3.09 1.66 -2.39
N THR A 99 -4.42 1.72 -2.27
CA THR A 99 -5.28 2.87 -2.62
C THR A 99 -5.09 4.11 -1.73
N GLY A 100 -4.16 4.03 -0.79
CA GLY A 100 -3.84 5.07 0.17
C GLY A 100 -4.18 4.65 1.60
N VAL A 101 -4.24 5.63 2.50
CA VAL A 101 -4.58 5.39 3.90
C VAL A 101 -5.24 6.60 4.55
N ARG A 102 -6.31 6.38 5.31
CA ARG A 102 -6.86 7.39 6.22
C ARG A 102 -6.02 7.45 7.49
N VAL A 103 -4.92 8.21 7.45
CA VAL A 103 -3.98 8.35 8.57
C VAL A 103 -4.63 8.94 9.84
N SER A 104 -5.74 9.67 9.70
CA SER A 104 -6.51 10.20 10.84
C SER A 104 -7.33 9.16 11.60
N HIS A 105 -7.35 7.89 11.14
CA HIS A 105 -8.02 6.81 11.86
C HIS A 105 -7.36 6.56 13.22
N GLU A 106 -8.17 6.36 14.26
CA GLU A 106 -7.68 6.29 15.65
C GLU A 106 -6.66 5.19 15.90
N ALA A 107 -6.87 4.00 15.30
CA ALA A 107 -5.94 2.88 15.37
C ALA A 107 -4.64 3.04 14.55
N LEU A 108 -4.58 4.02 13.63
CA LEU A 108 -3.45 4.19 12.71
C LEU A 108 -2.59 5.40 13.04
N ARG A 109 -3.21 6.50 13.50
CA ARG A 109 -2.57 7.83 13.60
C ARG A 109 -1.27 7.81 14.40
N ASP A 110 -1.22 7.02 15.48
CA ASP A 110 -0.08 6.98 16.41
C ASP A 110 1.07 6.10 15.90
N ASN A 111 0.85 5.33 14.84
CA ASN A 111 1.85 4.45 14.19
C ASN A 111 2.34 4.97 12.84
N TYR A 112 1.79 6.08 12.35
CA TYR A 112 2.22 6.65 11.10
C TYR A 112 3.64 7.22 11.20
N ARG A 113 4.50 6.88 10.24
CA ARG A 113 5.92 7.24 10.24
C ARG A 113 6.16 8.76 10.24
N GLY A 114 5.24 9.56 9.69
CA GLY A 114 5.43 11.00 9.51
C GLY A 114 6.32 11.29 8.30
N ASP A 115 7.46 11.93 8.52
CA ASP A 115 8.40 12.31 7.45
C ASP A 115 8.86 11.09 6.64
N TYR A 116 8.84 11.25 5.32
CA TYR A 116 9.12 10.17 4.36
C TYR A 116 8.17 8.95 4.48
N GLY A 117 7.00 9.13 5.12
CA GLY A 117 5.99 8.08 5.32
C GLY A 117 4.89 8.03 4.26
N TRP A 118 4.86 8.98 3.32
CA TRP A 118 3.82 9.07 2.29
C TRP A 118 4.40 9.46 0.94
N PHE A 119 3.91 8.80 -0.09
CA PHE A 119 4.16 9.13 -1.47
C PHE A 119 2.96 8.71 -2.31
N ASP A 120 2.44 9.64 -3.11
CA ASP A 120 1.34 9.41 -4.03
C ASP A 120 1.80 9.74 -5.45
N PRO A 121 2.10 8.73 -6.28
CA PRO A 121 2.53 8.96 -7.66
C PRO A 121 1.38 9.32 -8.60
N GLU A 122 0.12 9.09 -8.21
CA GLU A 122 -1.05 9.25 -9.09
C GLU A 122 -1.64 10.66 -8.97
N SER A 123 -2.15 11.02 -7.79
CA SER A 123 -2.80 12.33 -7.59
C SER A 123 -1.83 13.41 -7.11
N GLN A 124 -0.63 13.00 -6.69
CA GLN A 124 0.39 13.86 -6.11
C GLN A 124 -0.09 14.60 -4.85
N SER A 125 -0.99 13.98 -4.09
CA SER A 125 -1.42 14.54 -2.82
C SER A 125 -0.26 14.60 -1.84
N GLY A 126 -0.06 15.78 -1.25
CA GLY A 126 0.93 15.98 -0.18
C GLY A 126 0.52 15.36 1.16
N VAL A 127 -0.71 14.86 1.29
CA VAL A 127 -1.23 14.24 2.52
C VAL A 127 -1.85 12.87 2.23
N PRO A 128 -1.72 11.90 3.17
CA PRO A 128 -2.38 10.60 3.02
C PRO A 128 -3.90 10.73 3.00
N TYR A 129 -4.51 10.07 2.03
CA TYR A 129 -5.96 9.89 1.94
C TYR A 129 -6.25 8.53 1.29
N ASP A 130 -7.50 8.06 1.39
CA ASP A 130 -7.93 6.81 0.77
C ASP A 130 -9.40 6.94 0.36
N LEU A 131 -9.68 6.91 -0.94
CA LEU A 131 -11.04 7.01 -1.47
C LEU A 131 -11.72 5.65 -1.60
N SER A 132 -10.95 4.57 -1.69
CA SER A 132 -11.47 3.21 -1.82
C SER A 132 -11.77 2.60 -0.45
N GLY A 133 -10.90 2.85 0.53
CA GLY A 133 -10.92 2.23 1.85
C GLY A 133 -10.14 0.91 1.93
N HIS A 134 -9.74 0.34 0.79
CA HIS A 134 -8.97 -0.91 0.72
C HIS A 134 -7.63 -0.77 1.45
N GLY A 135 -6.84 0.25 1.10
CA GLY A 135 -5.54 0.48 1.73
C GLY A 135 -5.63 0.79 3.22
N THR A 136 -6.66 1.52 3.66
CA THR A 136 -6.94 1.74 5.08
C THR A 136 -7.22 0.43 5.80
N HIS A 137 -8.04 -0.45 5.22
CA HIS A 137 -8.33 -1.76 5.77
C HIS A 137 -7.07 -2.65 5.85
N CYS A 138 -6.27 -2.69 4.78
CA CYS A 138 -4.98 -3.41 4.77
C CYS A 138 -4.06 -2.91 5.90
N CYS A 139 -3.94 -1.59 6.06
CA CYS A 139 -3.17 -0.97 7.14
C CYS A 139 -3.72 -1.34 8.52
N LEU A 140 -5.03 -1.36 8.71
CA LEU A 140 -5.64 -1.75 10.00
C LEU A 140 -5.29 -3.18 10.36
N VAL A 141 -5.37 -4.14 9.43
CA VAL A 141 -4.99 -5.54 9.69
C VAL A 141 -3.52 -5.64 10.13
N LEU A 142 -2.63 -4.84 9.55
CA LEU A 142 -1.22 -4.74 9.98
C LEU A 142 -1.08 -4.14 11.39
N MET A 143 -1.96 -3.22 11.80
CA MET A 143 -1.86 -2.47 13.07
C MET A 143 -2.65 -3.09 14.24
N ILE A 144 -3.65 -3.94 13.98
CA ILE A 144 -4.30 -4.81 14.99
C ILE A 144 -3.24 -5.62 15.76
N ILE A 145 -2.06 -5.80 15.15
CA ILE A 145 -0.88 -6.44 15.74
C ILE A 145 -0.35 -5.73 17.00
N ARG A 146 -0.73 -4.47 17.25
CA ARG A 146 -0.18 -3.67 18.36
C ARG A 146 -1.16 -3.32 19.48
N GLU A 147 -2.46 -3.17 19.21
CA GLU A 147 -3.37 -2.45 20.14
C GLU A 147 -3.62 -3.13 21.50
N ARG A 148 -3.35 -4.42 21.68
CA ARG A 148 -3.67 -5.14 22.94
C ARG A 148 -2.58 -5.14 24.02
N GLN A 149 -1.58 -4.27 23.95
CA GLN A 149 -0.55 -4.18 24.99
C GLN A 149 -0.87 -3.19 26.13
N TYR A 150 -2.02 -2.50 26.08
CA TYR A 150 -2.39 -1.49 27.08
C TYR A 150 -3.56 -1.87 28.02
N GLU A 151 -4.06 -3.10 27.95
CA GLU A 151 -5.19 -3.58 28.80
C GLU A 151 -4.78 -4.58 29.89
N SER A 152 -3.52 -4.56 30.36
CA SER A 152 -3.05 -5.40 31.48
C SER A 152 -2.59 -4.60 32.68
#